data_AF-A0A961YNK5-F1
#
_entry.id   AF-A0A961YNK5-F1
#
_cell.length_a   1.000
_cell.length_b   1.000
_cell.length_c   1.000
_cell.angle_alpha   90.00
_cell.angle_beta   90.00
_cell.angle_gamma   90.00
#
_symmetry.space_group_name_H-M   'P 1'
#
loop_
_entity.id
_entity.type
_entity.pdbx_description
1 polymer ?
#
loop_
_entity_poly.entity_id
_entity_poly.type
_entity_poly.pdbx_seq_one_letter_code
_entity_poly.pdbx_strand_id
1 'polypeptide(L)' 'GPFRRIIKDYFMICESYFDAIKTASPSKIEAVDMGRRGLHNEGSRLLIERLTNKIDIDMDTARRLFTLICALHWRG' A
#
# COMPACT_ATOMS: atom_id res chain seq x y z
N GLY A 1 -2.79 8.99 -13.33
CA GLY A 1 -1.36 9.05 -12.96
C GLY A 1 -0.90 7.71 -12.45
N PRO A 2 0.42 7.47 -12.36
CA PRO A 2 1.01 6.16 -12.05
C PRO A 2 0.55 5.60 -10.68
N PHE A 3 0.25 6.48 -9.71
CA PHE A 3 -0.28 6.08 -8.41
C PHE A 3 -1.73 5.58 -8.40
N ARG A 4 -2.56 5.95 -9.39
CA ARG A 4 -4.02 5.70 -9.34
C ARG A 4 -4.33 4.21 -9.27
N ARG A 5 -3.61 3.39 -10.03
CA ARG A 5 -3.79 1.94 -10.04
C ARG A 5 -3.31 1.33 -8.72
N ILE A 6 -2.09 1.63 -8.29
CA ILE A 6 -1.51 1.07 -7.06
C ILE A 6 -2.37 1.40 -5.84
N ILE A 7 -2.84 2.66 -5.72
CA ILE A 7 -3.70 3.07 -4.60
C ILE A 7 -5.02 2.29 -4.62
N LYS A 8 -5.66 2.15 -5.79
CA LYS A 8 -6.90 1.36 -5.93
C LYS A 8 -6.68 -0.10 -5.54
N ASP A 9 -5.64 -0.73 -6.08
CA ASP A 9 -5.33 -2.14 -5.83
C ASP A 9 -4.96 -2.35 -4.35
N TYR A 10 -4.23 -1.40 -3.75
CA TYR A 10 -3.89 -1.41 -2.32
C TYR A 10 -5.13 -1.34 -1.42
N PHE A 11 -6.14 -0.55 -1.78
CA PHE A 11 -7.40 -0.52 -1.02
C PHE A 11 -8.20 -1.81 -1.13
N MET A 12 -8.34 -2.34 -2.34
CA MET A 12 -9.06 -3.60 -2.56
C MET A 12 -8.43 -4.76 -1.75
N ILE A 13 -7.10 -4.81 -1.67
CA ILE A 13 -6.43 -5.86 -0.88
C ILE A 13 -6.48 -5.59 0.63
N CYS A 14 -6.54 -4.33 1.06
CA CYS A 14 -6.78 -4.00 2.48
C CYS A 14 -8.17 -4.45 2.92
N GLU A 15 -9.21 -4.25 2.09
CA GLU A 15 -10.56 -4.76 2.33
C GLU A 15 -10.57 -6.29 2.37
N SER A 16 -9.95 -6.92 1.37
CA SER A 16 -9.82 -8.40 1.33
C SER A 16 -9.09 -8.95 2.55
N TYR A 17 -8.05 -8.26 3.03
CA TYR A 17 -7.34 -8.62 4.25
C TYR A 17 -8.24 -8.49 5.49
N PHE A 18 -8.98 -7.39 5.60
CA PHE A 18 -9.91 -7.17 6.71
C PHE A 18 -11.03 -8.21 6.77
N ASP A 19 -11.51 -8.69 5.63
CA ASP A 19 -12.47 -9.79 5.59
C ASP A 19 -11.83 -11.14 5.90
N ALA A 20 -10.62 -11.39 5.39
CA ALA A 20 -9.91 -12.64 5.65
C ALA A 20 -9.61 -12.85 7.14
N ILE A 21 -9.22 -11.83 7.89
CA ILE A 21 -8.91 -11.97 9.32
C ILE A 21 -10.12 -12.36 10.19
N LYS A 22 -11.35 -12.23 9.68
CA LYS A 22 -12.56 -12.59 10.43
C LYS A 22 -12.82 -14.09 10.44
N THR A 23 -12.49 -14.80 9.35
CA THR A 23 -12.94 -16.19 9.16
C THR A 23 -11.98 -17.10 8.39
N ALA A 24 -10.95 -16.58 7.72
CA ALA A 24 -10.08 -17.38 6.86
C ALA A 24 -9.01 -18.15 7.65
N SER A 25 -8.44 -19.18 7.02
CA SER A 25 -7.30 -19.91 7.60
C SER A 25 -6.06 -19.01 7.73
N PRO A 26 -5.15 -19.29 8.67
CA PRO A 26 -3.89 -18.55 8.81
C PRO A 26 -3.10 -18.45 7.51
N SER A 27 -3.01 -19.54 6.75
CA SER A 27 -2.32 -19.57 5.45
C SER A 27 -2.95 -18.63 4.41
N LYS A 28 -4.28 -18.49 4.42
CA LYS A 28 -4.99 -17.58 3.51
C LYS A 28 -4.79 -16.13 3.93
N ILE A 29 -4.83 -15.84 5.23
CA ILE A 29 -4.54 -14.51 5.78
C ILE A 29 -3.12 -14.08 5.38
N GLU A 30 -2.13 -14.95 5.56
CA GLU A 30 -0.74 -14.67 5.20
C GLU A 30 -0.57 -14.41 3.70
N ALA A 31 -1.22 -15.21 2.84
CA ALA A 31 -1.19 -14.98 1.40
C ALA A 31 -1.72 -13.60 1.00
N VAL A 32 -2.82 -13.14 1.63
CA VAL A 32 -3.38 -11.81 1.39
C VAL A 32 -2.49 -10.71 1.96
N ASP A 33 -1.93 -10.90 3.17
CA ASP A 33 -1.02 -9.93 3.78
C ASP A 33 0.26 -9.73 2.97
N MET A 34 0.81 -10.81 2.39
CA MET A 34 1.95 -10.71 1.48
C MET A 34 1.64 -9.81 0.29
N GLY A 35 0.48 -9.96 -0.34
CA GLY A 35 0.03 -9.09 -1.43
C GLY A 35 -0.15 -7.64 -0.98
N ARG A 36 -0.76 -7.43 0.20
CA ARG A 36 -0.94 -6.10 0.82
C ARG A 36 0.40 -5.39 1.03
N ARG A 37 1.38 -6.07 1.62
CA ARG A 37 2.74 -5.55 1.83
C ARG A 37 3.45 -5.31 0.50
N GLY A 38 3.22 -6.15 -0.50
CA GLY A 38 3.75 -5.98 -1.85
C GLY A 38 3.31 -4.66 -2.48
N LEU A 39 2.01 -4.42 -2.53
CA LEU A 39 1.43 -3.19 -3.10
C LEU A 39 1.84 -1.94 -2.32
N HIS A 40 1.91 -2.01 -0.99
CA HIS A 40 2.41 -0.90 -0.16
C HIS A 40 3.87 -0.55 -0.48
N ASN A 41 4.73 -1.56 -0.62
CA ASN A 41 6.13 -1.37 -0.98
C ASN A 41 6.29 -0.86 -2.42
N GLU A 42 5.46 -1.30 -3.36
CA GLU A 42 5.45 -0.80 -4.75
C GLU A 42 5.09 0.70 -4.78
N GLY A 43 4.02 1.09 -4.09
CA GLY A 43 3.63 2.49 -3.97
C GLY A 43 4.70 3.35 -3.30
N SER A 44 5.37 2.82 -2.28
CA SER A 44 6.47 3.49 -1.59
C SER A 44 7.70 3.71 -2.49
N ARG A 45 8.09 2.71 -3.29
CA ARG A 45 9.18 2.86 -4.27
C ARG A 45 8.84 3.89 -5.34
N LEU A 46 7.61 3.84 -5.86
CA LEU A 46 7.16 4.83 -6.83
C LEU A 46 7.20 6.25 -6.23
N LEU A 47 6.88 6.45 -4.94
CA LEU A 47 7.05 7.75 -4.29
C LEU A 47 8.49 8.24 -4.33
N ILE A 48 9.45 7.38 -3.97
CA ILE A 48 10.88 7.70 -4.03
C ILE A 48 11.26 8.10 -5.45
N GLU A 49 10.95 7.27 -6.45
CA GLU A 49 11.27 7.53 -7.86
C GLU A 49 10.70 8.86 -8.37
N ARG A 50 9.51 9.25 -7.91
CA ARG A 50 8.86 10.51 -8.32
C ARG A 50 9.41 11.74 -7.58
N LEU A 51 10.04 11.54 -6.43
CA LEU A 51 10.67 12.57 -5.62
C LEU A 51 12.17 12.69 -5.84
N THR A 52 12.79 11.73 -6.54
CA THR A 52 14.19 11.81 -6.96
C THR A 52 14.51 13.18 -7.57
N ASN A 53 15.65 13.75 -7.18
CA ASN A 53 16.12 15.09 -7.54
C ASN A 53 15.28 16.26 -6.98
N LYS A 54 14.33 16.00 -6.08
CA LYS A 54 13.58 17.03 -5.35
C LYS A 54 13.79 16.91 -3.85
N ILE A 55 13.59 15.70 -3.31
CA ILE A 55 13.71 15.39 -1.89
C ILE A 55 14.27 13.97 -1.81
N ASP A 56 15.33 13.79 -1.02
CA ASP A 56 15.84 12.46 -0.69
C ASP A 56 15.08 11.89 0.51
N ILE A 57 14.51 10.69 0.36
CA ILE A 57 13.76 10.01 1.41
C ILE A 57 14.11 8.52 1.41
N ASP A 58 14.21 7.95 2.61
CA ASP A 58 14.38 6.50 2.76
C ASP A 58 13.06 5.74 2.56
N MET A 59 13.17 4.41 2.44
CA MET A 59 12.02 3.52 2.26
C MET A 59 11.01 3.60 3.41
N ASP A 60 11.46 3.83 4.65
CA ASP A 60 10.56 3.86 5.80
C ASP A 60 9.74 5.15 5.86
N THR A 61 10.34 6.27 5.47
CA THR A 61 9.69 7.55 5.27
C THR A 61 8.72 7.47 4.09
N ALA A 62 9.13 6.89 2.96
CA ALA A 62 8.26 6.68 1.81
C ALA A 62 7.03 5.82 2.15
N ARG A 63 7.20 4.77 2.95
CA ARG A 63 6.12 3.93 3.48
C ARG A 63 5.11 4.72 4.32
N ARG A 64 5.60 5.57 5.22
CA ARG A 64 4.75 6.44 6.05
C ARG A 64 3.99 7.44 5.19
N LEU A 65 4.65 8.04 4.21
CA LEU A 65 4.02 8.97 3.27
C LEU A 65 2.97 8.27 2.40
N PHE A 66 3.23 7.07 1.90
CA PHE A 66 2.27 6.30 1.12
C PHE A 66 1.01 6.00 1.95
N THR A 67 1.18 5.58 3.21
CA THR A 67 0.06 5.39 4.14
C THR A 67 -0.77 6.66 4.31
N LEU A 68 -0.13 7.82 4.50
CA LEU A 68 -0.83 9.10 4.63
C LEU A 68 -1.57 9.48 3.34
N ILE A 69 -0.95 9.30 2.17
CA ILE A 69 -1.58 9.56 0.88
C ILE A 69 -2.81 8.68 0.70
N CYS A 70 -2.72 7.39 1.00
CA CYS A 70 -3.88 6.50 0.97
C CYS A 70 -4.96 6.99 1.95
N ALA A 71 -4.64 7.24 3.22
CA ALA A 71 -5.62 7.71 4.20
C ALA A 71 -6.37 8.99 3.77
N LEU A 72 -5.68 9.92 3.10
CA LEU A 72 -6.26 11.17 2.60
C LEU A 72 -6.99 11.01 1.25
N HIS A 73 -6.62 10.02 0.44
CA HIS A 73 -7.27 9.74 -0.84
C HIS A 73 -8.56 8.93 -0.68
N TRP A 74 -8.68 8.17 0.41
CA TRP A 74 -9.91 7.47 0.76
C TRP A 74 -11.01 8.50 1.04
N ARG A 75 -11.94 8.65 0.09
CA ARG A 75 -13.29 9.14 0.39
C ARG A 75 -14.09 7.89 0.73
N GLY A 76 -14.59 7.82 1.96
CA GLY A 76 -15.52 6.75 2.37
C GLY A 76 -16.70 6.62 1.43
#